data_AF-A0A0F2DU40-F1
#
_entry.id   AF-A0A0F2DU40-F1
#
_cell.length_a   1.000
_cell.length_b   1.000
_cell.length_c   1.000
_cell.angle_alpha   90.00
_cell.angle_beta   90.00
_cell.angle_gamma   90.00
#
_symmetry.space_group_name_H-M   'P 1'
#
loop_
_entity.id
_entity.type
_entity.pdbx_description
1 polymer ?
#
loop_
_entity_poly.entity_id
_entity_poly.type
_entity_poly.pdbx_seq_one_letter_code
_entity_poly.pdbx_strand_id
1 'polypeptide(L)'
;MDIREVLSTLENLDDKKDKIAKARTKLEEKRKTITGEKKISFDNIDSFLEDNATSLEQIAKMSESIDLLEKEHDTNFWEAKAAIFEYIFKETKRRAEEKKIYKRYQKKLRIILDAYDEIQSLKKDVEEIHKGVVGEITQEHSLAVYRTEVNPTSILPFLNPDVSGHMNFSKEYREIKEYLGKE
;
A
#
# COMPACT_ATOMS: atom_id res chain seq x y z
N MET A 1 12.01 -15.77 -13.46
CA MET A 1 13.03 -15.41 -12.48
C MET A 1 12.87 -16.28 -11.25
N ASP A 2 13.95 -16.88 -10.75
CA ASP A 2 13.96 -17.57 -9.46
C ASP A 2 14.56 -16.70 -8.34
N ILE A 3 14.57 -17.19 -7.09
CA ILE A 3 15.08 -16.40 -5.96
C ILE A 3 16.56 -16.05 -6.08
N ARG A 4 17.38 -16.91 -6.68
CA ARG A 4 18.81 -16.68 -6.83
C ARG A 4 19.06 -15.62 -7.89
N GLU A 5 18.33 -15.66 -8.99
CA GLU A 5 18.35 -14.64 -10.04
C GLU A 5 17.91 -13.27 -9.50
N VAL A 6 16.88 -13.23 -8.65
CA VAL A 6 16.43 -11.98 -7.99
C VAL A 6 17.55 -11.41 -7.12
N LEU A 7 18.15 -12.23 -6.25
CA LEU A 7 19.20 -11.80 -5.34
C LEU A 7 20.43 -11.31 -6.10
N SER A 8 20.89 -12.06 -7.10
CA SER A 8 22.04 -11.68 -7.93
C SER A 8 21.78 -10.39 -8.72
N THR A 9 20.56 -10.19 -9.23
CA THR A 9 20.19 -8.94 -9.92
C THR A 9 20.25 -7.75 -8.97
N LEU A 10 19.72 -7.89 -7.74
CA LEU A 10 19.77 -6.84 -6.73
C LEU A 10 21.20 -6.51 -6.32
N GLU A 11 22.01 -7.53 -6.02
CA GLU A 11 23.43 -7.36 -5.67
C GLU A 11 24.21 -6.61 -6.76
N ASN A 12 23.97 -6.93 -8.04
CA ASN A 12 24.59 -6.24 -9.16
C ASN A 12 24.14 -4.77 -9.26
N LEU A 13 22.83 -4.49 -9.11
CA LEU A 13 22.31 -3.13 -9.13
C LEU A 13 22.87 -2.28 -7.97
N ASP A 14 23.02 -2.87 -6.79
CA ASP A 14 23.59 -2.20 -5.61
C ASP A 14 25.08 -1.93 -5.81
N ASP A 15 25.87 -2.89 -6.30
CA ASP A 15 27.29 -2.69 -6.60
C ASP A 15 27.52 -1.60 -7.66
N LYS A 16 26.72 -1.59 -8.73
CA LYS A 16 26.77 -0.52 -9.75
C LYS A 16 26.46 0.85 -9.15
N LYS A 17 25.43 0.94 -8.30
CA LYS A 17 25.04 2.19 -7.63
C LYS A 17 26.16 2.69 -6.70
N ASP A 18 26.76 1.80 -5.93
CA ASP A 18 27.89 2.11 -5.05
C ASP A 18 29.11 2.61 -5.83
N LYS A 19 29.39 2.01 -6.99
CA LYS A 19 30.47 2.47 -7.88
C LYS A 19 30.21 3.87 -8.42
N ILE A 20 28.98 4.16 -8.85
CA ILE A 20 28.56 5.51 -9.29
C ILE A 20 28.72 6.52 -8.15
N ALA A 21 28.24 6.20 -6.95
CA ALA A 21 28.38 7.06 -5.78
C ALA A 21 29.86 7.35 -5.44
N LYS A 22 30.71 6.33 -5.41
CA LYS A 22 32.17 6.51 -5.21
C LYS A 22 32.81 7.35 -6.30
N ALA A 23 32.39 7.18 -7.56
CA ALA A 23 32.89 7.98 -8.69
C ALA A 23 32.49 9.46 -8.54
N ARG A 24 31.24 9.74 -8.13
CA ARG A 24 30.75 11.10 -7.83
C ARG A 24 31.56 11.75 -6.70
N THR A 25 31.79 11.04 -5.60
CA THR A 25 32.59 11.56 -4.48
C THR A 25 34.00 11.94 -4.93
N LYS A 26 34.67 11.06 -5.70
CA LYS A 26 36.01 11.35 -6.23
C LYS A 26 36.03 12.52 -7.21
N LEU A 27 35.00 12.66 -8.05
CA LEU A 27 34.87 13.82 -8.96
C LEU A 27 34.73 15.12 -8.16
N GLU A 28 33.95 15.11 -7.10
CA GLU A 28 33.74 16.27 -6.22
C GLU A 28 35.03 16.65 -5.45
N GLU A 29 35.79 15.67 -4.97
CA GLU A 29 37.11 15.90 -4.36
C GLU A 29 38.09 16.54 -5.37
N LYS A 30 38.10 16.09 -6.63
CA LYS A 30 38.89 16.72 -7.68
C LYS A 30 38.47 18.16 -7.96
N ARG A 31 37.17 18.43 -8.03
CA ARG A 31 36.63 19.80 -8.19
C ARG A 31 37.15 20.73 -7.11
N LYS A 32 37.06 20.31 -5.84
CA LYS A 32 37.55 21.07 -4.68
C LYS A 32 39.06 21.32 -4.71
N THR A 33 39.84 20.37 -5.22
CA THR A 33 41.30 20.51 -5.33
C THR A 33 41.70 21.58 -6.35
N ILE A 34 40.97 21.66 -7.47
CA ILE A 34 41.23 22.65 -8.53
C ILE A 34 40.78 24.04 -8.12
N THR A 35 39.63 24.17 -7.46
CA THR A 35 39.19 25.47 -6.96
C THR A 35 40.03 25.97 -5.79
N GLY A 36 40.60 25.07 -4.97
CA GLY A 36 41.54 25.38 -3.89
C GLY A 36 41.00 26.38 -2.85
N GLU A 37 41.82 26.71 -1.84
CA GLU A 37 41.53 27.80 -0.88
C GLU A 37 41.79 29.21 -1.47
N LYS A 38 42.23 29.31 -2.74
CA LYS A 38 42.50 30.59 -3.39
C LYS A 38 41.19 31.35 -3.58
N LYS A 39 41.10 32.55 -3.01
CA LYS A 39 39.98 33.46 -3.21
C LYS A 39 39.99 33.93 -4.69
N ILE A 40 39.17 33.29 -5.51
CA ILE A 40 38.93 33.71 -6.90
C ILE A 40 38.26 35.09 -6.84
N SER A 41 38.78 36.06 -7.60
CA SER A 41 38.25 37.40 -7.75
C SER A 41 38.11 37.75 -9.24
N PHE A 42 37.43 38.86 -9.54
CA PHE A 42 37.35 39.34 -10.92
C PHE A 42 38.73 39.66 -11.52
N ASP A 43 39.73 39.93 -10.68
CA ASP A 43 41.08 40.29 -11.14
C ASP A 43 41.93 39.09 -11.54
N ASN A 44 41.56 37.86 -11.14
CA ASN A 44 42.37 36.65 -11.39
C ASN A 44 41.59 35.51 -12.07
N ILE A 45 40.37 35.77 -12.54
CA ILE A 45 39.51 34.75 -13.13
C ILE A 45 40.03 34.22 -14.47
N ASP A 46 40.54 35.10 -15.34
CA ASP A 46 41.03 34.71 -16.67
C ASP A 46 42.26 33.81 -16.56
N SER A 47 43.23 34.20 -15.72
CA SER A 47 44.42 33.38 -15.47
C SER A 47 44.09 32.07 -14.77
N PHE A 48 43.14 32.06 -13.83
CA PHE A 48 42.65 30.83 -13.22
C PHE A 48 42.06 29.85 -14.25
N LEU A 49 41.24 30.35 -15.18
CA LEU A 49 40.62 29.54 -16.22
C LEU A 49 41.66 29.01 -17.21
N GLU A 50 42.61 29.84 -17.64
CA GLU A 50 43.71 29.43 -18.53
C GLU A 50 44.61 28.38 -17.86
N ASP A 51 45.04 28.62 -16.62
CA ASP A 51 45.92 27.72 -15.85
C ASP A 51 45.29 26.34 -15.60
N ASN A 52 43.95 26.26 -15.60
CA ASN A 52 43.20 25.05 -15.27
C ASN A 52 42.36 24.48 -16.42
N ALA A 53 42.45 25.02 -17.64
CA ALA A 53 41.57 24.66 -18.76
C ALA A 53 41.48 23.15 -19.02
N THR A 54 42.63 22.45 -19.08
CA THR A 54 42.68 20.99 -19.30
C THR A 54 42.02 20.21 -18.15
N SER A 55 42.26 20.63 -16.91
CA SER A 55 41.69 19.98 -15.72
C SER A 55 40.17 20.17 -15.65
N LEU A 56 39.67 21.36 -16.01
CA LEU A 56 38.24 21.65 -16.10
C LEU A 56 37.56 20.82 -17.20
N GLU A 57 38.18 20.70 -18.37
CA GLU A 57 37.68 19.86 -19.47
C GLU A 57 37.61 18.37 -19.07
N GLN A 58 38.65 17.87 -18.39
CA GLN A 58 38.65 16.50 -17.87
C GLN A 58 37.54 16.28 -16.84
N ILE A 59 37.28 17.24 -15.95
CA ILE A 59 36.16 17.17 -14.99
C ILE A 59 34.81 17.14 -15.71
N ALA A 60 34.63 17.95 -16.75
CA ALA A 60 33.40 17.96 -17.54
C ALA A 60 33.15 16.59 -18.18
N LYS A 61 34.16 16.05 -18.89
CA LYS A 61 34.09 14.71 -19.52
C LYS A 61 33.84 13.59 -18.50
N MET A 62 34.48 13.65 -17.32
CA MET A 62 34.24 12.69 -16.23
C MET A 62 32.80 12.82 -15.69
N SER A 63 32.28 14.03 -15.54
CA SER A 63 30.91 14.27 -15.09
C SER A 63 29.90 13.65 -16.07
N GLU A 64 30.03 13.95 -17.36
CA GLU A 64 29.17 13.40 -18.40
C GLU A 64 29.22 11.86 -18.44
N SER A 65 30.39 11.27 -18.28
CA SER A 65 30.56 9.81 -18.24
C SER A 65 29.83 9.19 -17.04
N ILE A 66 29.89 9.83 -15.87
CA ILE A 66 29.14 9.37 -14.69
C ILE A 66 27.64 9.55 -14.90
N ASP A 67 27.20 10.65 -15.49
CA ASP A 67 25.78 10.89 -15.81
C ASP A 67 25.23 9.81 -16.76
N LEU A 68 26.03 9.37 -17.74
CA LEU A 68 25.67 8.27 -18.65
C LEU A 68 25.55 6.93 -17.92
N LEU A 69 26.49 6.61 -17.03
CA LEU A 69 26.42 5.41 -16.20
C LEU A 69 25.21 5.41 -15.26
N GLU A 70 24.83 6.58 -14.73
CA GLU A 70 23.64 6.75 -13.90
C GLU A 70 22.36 6.51 -14.70
N LYS A 71 22.26 7.03 -15.93
CA LYS A 71 21.13 6.73 -16.83
C LYS A 71 21.04 5.25 -17.19
N GLU A 72 22.18 4.61 -17.46
CA GLU A 72 22.22 3.17 -17.73
C GLU A 72 21.76 2.37 -16.50
N HIS A 73 22.22 2.76 -15.30
CA HIS A 73 21.78 2.16 -14.05
C HIS A 73 20.27 2.32 -13.84
N ASP A 74 19.73 3.51 -14.03
CA ASP A 74 18.30 3.79 -13.89
C ASP A 74 17.45 2.95 -14.84
N THR A 75 17.93 2.75 -16.07
CA THR A 75 17.27 1.92 -17.08
C THR A 75 17.25 0.46 -16.64
N ASN A 76 18.42 -0.09 -16.28
CA ASN A 76 18.55 -1.45 -15.78
C ASN A 76 17.70 -1.68 -14.51
N PHE A 77 17.67 -0.69 -13.61
CA PHE A 77 16.85 -0.73 -12.40
C PHE A 77 15.36 -0.78 -12.74
N TRP A 78 14.90 0.04 -13.68
CA TRP A 78 13.50 0.07 -14.08
C TRP A 78 13.04 -1.26 -14.69
N GLU A 79 13.86 -1.86 -15.55
CA GLU A 79 13.59 -3.17 -16.15
C GLU A 79 13.55 -4.28 -15.09
N ALA A 80 14.57 -4.33 -14.21
CA ALA A 80 14.63 -5.31 -13.13
C ALA A 80 13.47 -5.17 -12.14
N LYS A 81 13.04 -3.94 -11.86
CA LYS A 81 11.95 -3.63 -10.93
C LYS A 81 10.68 -4.39 -11.30
N ALA A 82 10.25 -4.35 -12.56
CA ALA A 82 9.05 -5.04 -13.01
C ALA A 82 9.15 -6.57 -12.81
N ALA A 83 10.27 -7.17 -13.20
CA ALA A 83 10.51 -8.61 -13.05
C ALA A 83 10.55 -9.04 -11.57
N ILE A 84 11.16 -8.23 -10.70
CA ILE A 84 11.23 -8.48 -9.26
C ILE A 84 9.83 -8.40 -8.63
N PHE A 85 9.02 -7.40 -8.99
CA PHE A 85 7.64 -7.30 -8.53
C PHE A 85 6.81 -8.54 -8.92
N GLU A 86 6.92 -8.97 -10.17
CA GLU A 86 6.22 -10.17 -10.65
C GLU A 86 6.65 -11.42 -9.87
N TYR A 87 7.95 -11.58 -9.62
CA TYR A 87 8.47 -12.68 -8.79
C TYR A 87 7.89 -12.64 -7.37
N ILE A 88 7.96 -11.49 -6.68
CA ILE A 88 7.44 -11.34 -5.31
C ILE A 88 5.96 -11.72 -5.25
N PHE A 89 5.16 -11.24 -6.21
CA PHE A 89 3.74 -11.55 -6.29
C PHE A 89 3.49 -13.04 -6.46
N LYS A 90 4.14 -13.67 -7.46
CA LYS A 90 3.97 -15.10 -7.76
C LYS A 90 4.40 -15.98 -6.59
N GLU A 91 5.56 -15.69 -5.98
CA GLU A 91 6.09 -16.47 -4.87
C GLU A 91 5.25 -16.29 -3.60
N THR A 92 4.73 -15.09 -3.34
CA THR A 92 3.78 -14.85 -2.25
C THR A 92 2.51 -15.65 -2.43
N LYS A 93 1.92 -15.63 -3.64
CA LYS A 93 0.73 -16.42 -3.98
C LYS A 93 0.98 -17.91 -3.79
N ARG A 94 2.09 -18.44 -4.33
CA ARG A 94 2.48 -19.85 -4.19
C ARG A 94 2.59 -20.28 -2.72
N ARG A 95 3.29 -19.51 -1.90
CA ARG A 95 3.43 -19.79 -0.47
C ARG A 95 2.11 -19.68 0.29
N ALA A 96 1.23 -18.75 -0.10
CA ALA A 96 -0.10 -18.63 0.49
C ALA A 96 -0.98 -19.85 0.17
N GLU A 97 -0.88 -20.38 -1.06
CA GLU A 97 -1.54 -21.63 -1.48
C GLU A 97 -1.01 -22.83 -0.69
N GLU A 98 0.31 -23.00 -0.59
CA GLU A 98 0.95 -24.07 0.20
C GLU A 98 0.51 -24.06 1.67
N LYS A 99 0.47 -22.87 2.28
CA LYS A 99 0.00 -22.68 3.66
C LYS A 99 -1.53 -22.71 3.80
N LYS A 100 -2.26 -23.02 2.72
CA LYS A 100 -3.72 -23.08 2.65
C LYS A 100 -4.38 -21.83 3.24
N ILE A 101 -3.76 -20.66 3.06
CA ILE A 101 -4.23 -19.39 3.65
C ILE A 101 -5.59 -19.03 3.05
N TYR A 102 -5.72 -19.09 1.72
CA TYR A 102 -6.99 -18.81 1.03
C TYR A 102 -8.14 -19.69 1.53
N LYS A 103 -7.92 -21.01 1.66
CA LYS A 103 -8.95 -21.94 2.15
C LYS A 103 -9.38 -21.63 3.60
N ARG A 104 -8.42 -21.31 4.47
CA ARG A 104 -8.73 -20.94 5.87
C ARG A 104 -9.46 -19.60 5.93
N TYR A 105 -9.04 -18.62 5.14
CA TYR A 105 -9.67 -17.32 5.02
C TYR A 105 -11.13 -17.45 4.54
N GLN A 106 -11.37 -18.16 3.44
CA GLN A 106 -12.72 -18.45 2.94
C GLN A 106 -13.61 -19.14 3.97
N LYS A 107 -13.08 -20.11 4.75
CA LYS A 107 -13.83 -20.76 5.83
C LYS A 107 -14.25 -19.76 6.91
N LYS A 108 -13.36 -18.85 7.31
CA LYS A 108 -13.67 -17.82 8.31
C LYS A 108 -14.68 -16.82 7.79
N LEU A 109 -14.57 -16.40 6.54
CA LEU A 109 -15.56 -15.52 5.90
C LEU A 109 -16.95 -16.15 5.89
N ARG A 110 -17.08 -17.45 5.58
CA ARG A 110 -18.38 -18.16 5.64
C ARG A 110 -19.00 -18.11 7.03
N ILE A 111 -18.21 -18.38 8.08
CA ILE A 111 -18.70 -18.32 9.46
C ILE A 111 -19.23 -16.92 9.80
N ILE A 112 -18.56 -15.87 9.33
CA ILE A 112 -19.00 -14.48 9.55
C ILE A 112 -20.30 -14.21 8.79
N LEU A 113 -20.42 -14.65 7.54
CA LEU A 113 -21.67 -14.51 6.76
C LEU A 113 -22.84 -15.24 7.43
N ASP A 114 -22.64 -16.50 7.82
CA ASP A 114 -23.70 -17.33 8.42
C ASP A 114 -24.18 -16.71 9.75
N ALA A 115 -23.25 -16.24 10.59
CA ALA A 115 -23.57 -15.56 11.83
C ALA A 115 -24.29 -14.22 11.61
N TYR A 116 -23.92 -13.47 10.56
CA TYR A 116 -24.60 -12.24 10.19
C TYR A 116 -26.05 -12.51 9.76
N ASP A 117 -26.28 -13.54 8.94
CA ASP A 117 -27.61 -13.95 8.49
C ASP A 117 -28.50 -14.37 9.69
N GLU A 118 -27.95 -15.13 10.63
CA GLU A 118 -28.64 -15.53 11.87
C GLU A 118 -29.05 -14.32 12.72
N ILE A 119 -28.13 -13.37 12.90
CA ILE A 119 -28.41 -12.12 13.62
C ILE A 119 -29.53 -11.31 12.95
N GLN A 120 -29.58 -11.26 11.61
CA GLN A 120 -30.67 -10.61 10.88
C GLN A 120 -32.01 -11.34 11.06
N SER A 121 -32.02 -12.68 11.17
CA SER A 121 -33.24 -13.44 11.47
C SER A 121 -33.76 -13.10 12.86
N LEU A 122 -32.90 -13.12 13.88
CA LEU A 122 -33.27 -12.77 15.26
C LEU A 122 -33.83 -11.35 15.36
N LYS A 123 -33.29 -10.40 14.57
CA LYS A 123 -33.85 -9.05 14.47
C LYS A 123 -35.33 -9.07 14.05
N LYS A 124 -35.65 -9.84 13.00
CA LYS A 124 -37.02 -9.97 12.48
C LYS A 124 -37.93 -10.61 13.50
N ASP A 125 -37.47 -11.64 14.21
CA ASP A 125 -38.25 -12.31 15.24
C ASP A 125 -38.63 -11.34 16.37
N VAL A 126 -37.68 -10.51 16.82
CA VAL A 126 -37.97 -9.46 17.84
C VAL A 126 -38.94 -8.41 17.30
N GLU A 127 -38.80 -8.00 16.03
CA GLU A 127 -39.74 -7.08 15.38
C GLU A 127 -41.16 -7.65 15.29
N GLU A 128 -41.30 -8.96 15.04
CA GLU A 128 -42.58 -9.66 14.99
C GLU A 128 -43.22 -9.77 16.38
N ILE A 129 -42.44 -10.17 17.40
CA ILE A 129 -42.89 -10.22 18.80
C ILE A 129 -43.39 -8.83 19.23
N HIS A 130 -42.62 -7.77 18.93
CA HIS A 130 -43.00 -6.40 19.25
C HIS A 130 -44.34 -6.01 18.62
N LYS A 131 -44.54 -6.32 17.32
CA LYS A 131 -45.82 -6.08 16.63
C LYS A 131 -46.97 -6.85 17.27
N GLY A 132 -46.75 -8.11 17.66
CA GLY A 132 -47.73 -8.93 18.36
C GLY A 132 -48.18 -8.27 19.67
N VAL A 133 -47.24 -7.91 20.54
CA VAL A 133 -47.49 -7.25 21.83
C VAL A 133 -48.26 -5.94 21.65
N VAL A 134 -47.86 -5.10 20.71
CA VAL A 134 -48.57 -3.84 20.41
C VAL A 134 -49.99 -4.12 19.90
N GLY A 135 -50.15 -5.15 19.06
CA GLY A 135 -51.43 -5.58 18.52
C GLY A 135 -52.41 -6.04 19.59
N GLU A 136 -51.96 -6.90 20.52
CA GLU A 136 -52.76 -7.39 21.65
C GLU A 136 -53.31 -6.24 22.51
N ILE A 137 -52.46 -5.29 22.88
CA ILE A 137 -52.88 -4.16 23.71
C ILE A 137 -53.85 -3.24 22.95
N THR A 138 -53.64 -3.04 21.64
CA THR A 138 -54.48 -2.17 20.81
C THR A 138 -55.90 -2.70 20.63
N GLN A 139 -56.13 -4.01 20.82
CA GLN A 139 -57.48 -4.59 20.78
C GLN A 139 -58.36 -4.08 21.93
N GLU A 140 -57.76 -3.82 23.10
CA GLU A 140 -58.50 -3.42 24.31
C GLU A 140 -58.36 -1.92 24.62
N HIS A 141 -57.24 -1.30 24.25
CA HIS A 141 -56.89 0.06 24.65
C HIS A 141 -56.24 0.86 23.53
N SER A 142 -56.55 2.16 23.45
CA SER A 142 -55.86 3.05 22.52
C SER A 142 -54.43 3.31 22.97
N LEU A 143 -53.47 3.05 22.08
CA LEU A 143 -52.05 3.32 22.32
C LEU A 143 -51.58 4.70 21.82
N ALA A 144 -52.47 5.60 21.39
CA ALA A 144 -52.12 6.86 20.70
C ALA A 144 -51.21 7.82 21.50
N VAL A 145 -51.24 7.75 22.84
CA VAL A 145 -50.42 8.58 23.73
C VAL A 145 -49.09 7.91 24.14
N TYR A 146 -48.88 6.66 23.75
CA TYR A 146 -47.69 5.87 24.11
C TYR A 146 -46.74 5.76 22.91
N ARG A 147 -45.43 5.80 23.18
CA ARG A 147 -44.42 5.51 22.17
C ARG A 147 -44.38 3.99 21.92
N THR A 148 -45.09 3.53 20.90
CA THR A 148 -45.07 2.13 20.43
C THR A 148 -43.96 1.87 19.41
N GLU A 149 -43.29 2.91 18.92
CA GLU A 149 -42.09 2.85 18.06
C GLU A 149 -40.83 2.48 18.88
N VAL A 150 -40.94 1.54 19.81
CA VAL A 150 -39.75 1.06 20.53
C VAL A 150 -38.83 0.44 19.49
N ASN A 151 -37.68 1.07 19.28
CA ASN A 151 -36.69 0.54 18.36
C ASN A 151 -36.25 -0.84 18.90
N PRO A 152 -36.40 -1.93 18.13
CA PRO A 152 -35.99 -3.28 18.53
C PRO A 152 -34.54 -3.36 19.01
N THR A 153 -33.75 -2.35 18.66
CA THR A 153 -32.37 -2.16 19.05
C THR A 153 -32.17 -1.82 20.52
N SER A 154 -33.23 -1.53 21.27
CA SER A 154 -33.16 -1.47 22.73
C SER A 154 -33.17 -2.88 23.36
N ILE A 155 -33.73 -3.87 22.64
CA ILE A 155 -33.77 -5.29 23.02
C ILE A 155 -32.53 -6.01 22.50
N LEU A 156 -32.09 -5.70 21.27
CA LEU A 156 -30.85 -6.20 20.67
C LEU A 156 -29.87 -5.04 20.38
N PRO A 157 -29.05 -4.63 21.38
CA PRO A 157 -28.27 -3.38 21.35
C PRO A 157 -27.16 -3.29 20.30
N PHE A 158 -26.85 -4.37 19.59
CA PHE A 158 -25.80 -4.43 18.57
C PHE A 158 -26.33 -4.49 17.13
N LEU A 159 -27.66 -4.41 16.95
CA LEU A 159 -28.34 -4.44 15.66
C LEU A 159 -28.71 -3.05 15.13
N ASN A 160 -28.29 -1.98 15.83
CA ASN A 160 -28.39 -0.62 15.32
C ASN A 160 -27.03 -0.13 14.80
N PRO A 161 -26.94 0.14 13.50
CA PRO A 161 -25.80 0.83 12.95
C PRO A 161 -25.75 2.31 13.44
N ASP A 162 -24.59 3.00 13.46
CA ASP A 162 -24.44 4.40 13.95
C ASP A 162 -25.19 5.52 13.14
N VAL A 163 -24.89 6.82 13.30
CA VAL A 163 -25.54 7.93 12.56
C VAL A 163 -25.20 7.97 11.05
N SER A 164 -24.07 7.35 10.66
CA SER A 164 -23.73 6.84 9.31
C SER A 164 -24.01 5.34 9.14
N GLY A 165 -24.31 4.67 10.24
CA GLY A 165 -25.01 3.42 10.24
C GLY A 165 -24.12 2.20 10.13
N HIS A 166 -23.10 2.02 10.96
CA HIS A 166 -22.23 0.83 10.88
C HIS A 166 -22.11 0.08 12.24
N MET A 167 -22.12 -1.26 12.36
CA MET A 167 -21.55 -2.32 11.51
C MET A 167 -21.77 -2.11 10.01
N ASN A 168 -20.77 -1.52 9.34
CA ASN A 168 -20.65 -1.53 7.88
C ASN A 168 -20.18 -2.93 7.59
N PHE A 169 -21.13 -3.86 7.63
CA PHE A 169 -20.90 -5.14 7.03
C PHE A 169 -21.71 -5.24 5.76
N SER A 170 -22.57 -4.28 5.38
CA SER A 170 -23.36 -4.42 4.15
C SER A 170 -22.50 -4.41 2.88
N LYS A 171 -21.53 -3.48 2.79
CA LYS A 171 -20.58 -3.41 1.69
C LYS A 171 -19.62 -4.59 1.73
N GLU A 172 -19.01 -4.83 2.87
CA GLU A 172 -18.06 -5.92 3.11
C GLU A 172 -18.71 -7.30 2.94
N TYR A 173 -19.98 -7.49 3.32
CA TYR A 173 -20.78 -8.71 3.12
C TYR A 173 -21.02 -8.97 1.64
N ARG A 174 -21.36 -7.93 0.87
CA ARG A 174 -21.50 -8.06 -0.59
C ARG A 174 -20.17 -8.43 -1.22
N GLU A 175 -19.10 -7.72 -0.89
CA GLU A 175 -17.74 -8.01 -1.38
C GLU A 175 -17.26 -9.41 -0.98
N ILE A 176 -17.59 -9.87 0.24
CA ILE A 176 -17.29 -11.22 0.71
C ILE A 176 -18.12 -12.27 -0.03
N LYS A 177 -19.41 -12.01 -0.33
CA LYS A 177 -20.25 -12.91 -1.13
C LYS A 177 -19.74 -13.05 -2.57
N GLU A 178 -19.41 -11.93 -3.21
CA GLU A 178 -18.78 -11.89 -4.54
C GLU A 178 -17.47 -12.67 -4.54
N TYR A 179 -16.59 -12.41 -3.56
CA TYR A 179 -15.32 -13.14 -3.40
C TYR A 179 -15.51 -14.66 -3.21
N LEU A 180 -16.59 -15.07 -2.55
CA LEU A 180 -16.93 -16.48 -2.32
C LEU A 180 -17.73 -17.13 -3.46
N GLY A 181 -18.16 -16.37 -4.47
CA GLY A 181 -19.00 -16.85 -5.58
C GLY A 181 -20.41 -17.27 -5.15
N LYS A 182 -20.99 -16.57 -4.16
CA LYS A 182 -22.33 -16.84 -3.60
C LYS A 182 -23.39 -15.81 -4.05
N GLU A 183 -23.36 -15.38 -5.31
CA GLU A 183 -24.48 -14.59 -5.88
C GLU A 183 -25.79 -15.40 -5.93
#